data_AF-A0AA39Y7F1-F1
#
_entry.id   AF-A0AA39Y7F1-F1
#
_cell.length_a   1.000
_cell.length_b   1.000
_cell.length_c   1.000
_cell.angle_alpha   90.00
_cell.angle_beta   90.00
_cell.angle_gamma   90.00
#
_symmetry.space_group_name_H-M   'P 1'
#
loop_
_entity.id
_entity.type
_entity.pdbx_description
1 polymer ?
#
loop_
_entity_poly.entity_id
_entity_poly.type
_entity_poly.pdbx_seq_one_letter_code
_entity_poly.pdbx_strand_id
1 'polypeptide(L)'
;MPSDAHLDEARHSLIMPPGHAQSQSEGATLGSNELLHTASTSKQKQPAPPSVPSRNTSGTMEYGGGSYAVLSFHKTDTVKLLQFPHDIYVNIQPAILASWPAGVQSCGPFTKTPNSYQFKLKGKPFGWMNDHDSVGGARLVRDLLAFLYHQNWEIVMPLSCARRLSAKDMLVFRPRPPSAGLMPLREWLAVCPSRSDKLYIIGDAQPNFDSATTSAVEHTPDHIVWLTMSFTEMLKEMDLLQKSETKYNWIEYKLKGRPWFYGGEAAVKTRLMLLRMFEMLESFGWTSYASVQHRTGNDDKRMVDTMFFSRLKGHAVQNPTPATPRIPSPSANELPSYSSI
;
A
#
# COMPACT_ATOMS: atom_id res chain seq x y z
N MET A 1 39.42 -34.99 -21.66
CA MET A 1 40.39 -35.70 -20.80
C MET A 1 41.55 -34.75 -20.53
N PRO A 2 41.91 -34.48 -19.27
CA PRO A 2 41.26 -34.90 -18.01
C PRO A 2 40.25 -33.82 -17.53
N SER A 3 39.11 -34.10 -16.86
CA SER A 3 38.86 -34.89 -15.63
C SER A 3 39.60 -34.28 -14.43
N ASP A 4 39.11 -34.07 -13.22
CA ASP A 4 37.92 -34.38 -12.41
C ASP A 4 37.83 -33.21 -11.37
N ALA A 5 36.77 -32.91 -10.63
CA ALA A 5 36.17 -33.78 -9.64
C ALA A 5 34.83 -33.27 -9.12
N HIS A 6 33.91 -34.23 -9.02
CA HIS A 6 32.77 -34.27 -8.12
C HIS A 6 33.18 -34.10 -6.66
N LEU A 7 32.35 -33.39 -5.89
CA LEU A 7 32.13 -33.72 -4.49
C LEU A 7 30.63 -33.89 -4.26
N ASP A 8 30.31 -35.16 -4.00
CA ASP A 8 29.07 -35.69 -3.48
C ASP A 8 29.20 -35.66 -1.95
N GLU A 9 28.21 -35.14 -1.23
CA GLU A 9 28.10 -35.43 0.20
C GLU A 9 26.63 -35.54 0.59
N ALA A 10 26.29 -36.76 1.01
CA ALA A 10 24.98 -37.19 1.40
C ALA A 10 24.82 -37.18 2.93
N ARG A 11 23.54 -37.15 3.34
CA ARG A 11 22.96 -37.60 4.63
C ARG A 11 23.03 -36.62 5.81
N HIS A 12 21.85 -36.25 6.32
CA HIS A 12 21.31 -36.88 7.54
C HIS A 12 19.82 -36.54 7.71
N SER A 13 18.97 -37.54 7.47
CA SER A 13 17.59 -37.58 7.94
C SER A 13 17.59 -38.05 9.40
N LEU A 14 17.00 -37.28 10.32
CA LEU A 14 16.71 -37.77 11.67
C LEU A 14 15.20 -37.83 11.88
N ILE A 15 14.72 -39.06 11.97
CA ILE A 15 13.41 -39.47 12.46
C ILE A 15 13.50 -39.49 13.99
N MET A 16 12.50 -38.96 14.69
CA MET A 16 12.25 -39.22 16.12
C MET A 16 10.76 -39.56 16.31
N PRO A 17 10.41 -40.63 17.06
CA PRO A 17 9.05 -41.09 17.31
C PRO A 17 8.47 -40.55 18.65
N PRO A 18 7.20 -40.88 19.01
CA PRO A 18 6.39 -40.12 19.95
C PRO A 18 6.43 -40.67 21.40
N GLY A 19 6.08 -39.82 22.37
CA GLY A 19 5.87 -40.19 23.77
C GLY A 19 4.57 -39.61 24.32
N HIS A 20 3.63 -40.50 24.63
CA HIS A 20 2.43 -40.26 25.43
C HIS A 20 2.76 -40.19 26.92
N ALA A 21 2.05 -39.33 27.67
CA ALA A 21 1.64 -39.62 29.04
C ALA A 21 0.40 -38.78 29.42
N GLN A 22 -0.67 -39.47 29.80
CA GLN A 22 -1.88 -38.95 30.45
C GLN A 22 -1.59 -38.62 31.92
N SER A 23 -2.31 -37.65 32.50
CA SER A 23 -2.92 -37.86 33.83
C SER A 23 -4.18 -37.00 34.00
N GLN A 24 -5.23 -37.67 34.48
CA GLN A 24 -6.53 -37.14 34.88
C GLN A 24 -6.46 -36.54 36.30
N SER A 25 -7.39 -35.63 36.61
CA SER A 25 -8.19 -35.54 37.85
C SER A 25 -9.07 -34.28 37.72
N GLU A 26 -10.40 -34.43 37.57
CA GLU A 26 -11.39 -34.54 38.65
C GLU A 26 -11.57 -33.26 39.48
N GLY A 27 -12.82 -32.85 39.67
CA GLY A 27 -13.20 -31.95 40.78
C GLY A 27 -14.24 -30.89 40.42
N ALA A 28 -15.52 -31.30 40.41
CA ALA A 28 -16.68 -30.43 40.32
C ALA A 28 -16.83 -29.51 41.56
N THR A 29 -17.39 -28.30 41.40
CA THR A 29 -18.54 -27.87 42.22
C THR A 29 -19.24 -26.65 41.62
N LEU A 30 -20.54 -26.84 41.35
CA LEU A 30 -21.53 -25.78 41.25
C LEU A 30 -21.72 -25.11 42.61
N GLY A 31 -21.82 -23.78 42.61
CA GLY A 31 -22.17 -22.98 43.78
C GLY A 31 -22.97 -21.76 43.34
N SER A 32 -24.25 -21.98 43.10
CA SER A 32 -25.31 -20.97 43.05
C SER A 32 -25.38 -20.21 44.37
N ASN A 33 -25.55 -18.89 44.33
CA ASN A 33 -26.28 -18.17 45.36
C ASN A 33 -27.01 -16.98 44.75
N GLU A 34 -28.34 -17.09 44.82
CA GLU A 34 -29.31 -16.04 44.59
C GLU A 34 -29.26 -14.97 45.68
N LEU A 35 -29.51 -13.74 45.23
CA LEU A 35 -30.37 -12.71 45.82
C LEU A 35 -30.92 -12.94 47.24
N LEU A 36 -30.80 -11.92 48.09
CA LEU A 36 -31.99 -11.32 48.71
C LEU A 36 -31.73 -9.89 49.20
N HIS A 37 -32.80 -9.12 49.01
CA HIS A 37 -33.01 -7.71 49.29
C HIS A 37 -32.82 -7.33 50.76
N THR A 38 -32.26 -6.14 51.01
CA THR A 38 -32.76 -5.28 52.08
C THR A 38 -32.86 -3.84 51.56
N ALA A 39 -34.10 -3.37 51.47
CA ALA A 39 -34.42 -1.97 51.27
C ALA A 39 -34.33 -1.25 52.62
N SER A 40 -33.71 -0.07 52.64
CA SER A 40 -33.94 0.90 53.71
C SER A 40 -33.85 2.32 53.16
N THR A 41 -35.02 2.95 53.20
CA THR A 41 -35.34 4.30 52.79
C THR A 41 -34.76 5.29 53.81
N SER A 42 -33.90 6.20 53.36
CA SER A 42 -33.46 7.35 54.17
C SER A 42 -33.43 8.61 53.31
N LYS A 43 -34.10 9.63 53.84
CA LYS A 43 -34.52 10.89 53.25
C LYS A 43 -33.40 11.69 52.58
N GLN A 44 -33.69 12.07 51.34
CA GLN A 44 -33.02 13.07 50.50
C GLN A 44 -32.95 14.43 51.20
N LYS A 45 -31.74 15.02 51.25
CA LYS A 45 -31.51 16.44 51.52
C LYS A 45 -30.81 17.01 50.28
N GLN A 46 -31.54 17.80 49.47
CA GLN A 46 -31.00 18.41 48.25
C GLN A 46 -29.90 19.42 48.59
N PRO A 47 -28.70 19.33 47.99
CA PRO A 47 -27.74 20.43 47.96
C PRO A 47 -28.05 21.40 46.82
N ALA A 48 -27.73 22.68 47.05
CA ALA A 48 -27.89 23.80 46.13
C ALA A 48 -27.24 23.54 44.75
N PRO A 49 -27.76 24.14 43.67
CA PRO A 49 -27.21 23.93 42.33
C PRO A 49 -25.76 24.44 42.25
N PRO A 50 -24.82 23.67 41.68
CA PRO A 50 -23.48 24.15 41.43
C PRO A 50 -23.55 25.29 40.40
N SER A 51 -23.01 26.44 40.77
CA SER A 51 -22.73 27.56 39.88
C SER A 51 -21.97 27.05 38.66
N VAL A 52 -22.58 27.20 37.47
CA VAL A 52 -21.99 26.84 36.18
C VAL A 52 -20.71 27.67 36.00
N PRO A 53 -19.50 27.09 35.97
CA PRO A 53 -18.36 27.82 35.46
C PRO A 53 -18.60 28.02 33.96
N SER A 54 -18.68 29.28 33.53
CA SER A 54 -18.62 29.64 32.11
C SER A 54 -17.38 28.99 31.51
N ARG A 55 -17.58 27.90 30.77
CA ARG A 55 -16.52 27.18 30.11
C ARG A 55 -16.15 27.99 28.87
N ASN A 56 -15.24 28.95 29.05
CA ASN A 56 -14.36 29.37 27.99
C ASN A 56 -13.50 28.15 27.61
N THR A 57 -14.01 27.31 26.72
CA THR A 57 -13.21 26.34 25.97
C THR A 57 -13.05 26.84 24.56
N SER A 58 -12.28 27.91 24.42
CA SER A 58 -11.26 27.96 23.36
C SER A 58 -10.26 26.84 23.64
N GLY A 59 -10.69 25.60 23.40
CA GLY A 59 -9.83 24.43 23.43
C GLY A 59 -8.95 24.50 22.19
N THR A 60 -7.86 25.24 22.27
CA THR A 60 -6.68 24.92 21.47
C THR A 60 -6.42 23.43 21.70
N MET A 61 -6.62 22.61 20.68
CA MET A 61 -6.07 21.25 20.68
C MET A 61 -4.58 21.43 20.89
N GLU A 62 -4.11 21.24 22.11
CA GLU A 62 -2.71 21.00 22.38
C GLU A 62 -2.37 19.73 21.60
N TYR A 63 -1.77 19.91 20.42
CA TYR A 63 -1.02 18.86 19.76
C TYR A 63 0.19 18.53 20.66
N GLY A 64 -0.07 17.81 21.76
CA GLY A 64 0.96 17.14 22.56
C GLY A 64 1.54 15.91 21.84
N GLY A 65 1.51 15.89 20.51
CA GLY A 65 1.91 14.79 19.64
C GLY A 65 2.82 15.34 18.54
N GLY A 66 3.90 14.62 18.25
CA GLY A 66 4.96 15.07 17.35
C GLY A 66 4.47 15.58 16.00
N SER A 67 5.26 16.46 15.38
CA SER A 67 4.98 17.03 14.05
C SER A 67 4.96 16.01 12.91
N TYR A 68 5.35 14.77 13.18
CA TYR A 68 5.41 13.69 12.21
C TYR A 68 4.77 12.41 12.77
N ALA A 69 4.24 11.59 11.88
CA ALA A 69 3.73 10.26 12.18
C ALA A 69 4.27 9.25 11.15
N VAL A 70 4.23 7.96 11.50
CA VAL A 70 4.76 6.89 10.66
C VAL A 70 3.74 5.78 10.44
N LEU A 71 3.50 5.47 9.17
CA LEU A 71 2.82 4.25 8.72
C LEU A 71 3.90 3.25 8.27
N SER A 72 3.86 2.01 8.74
CA SER A 72 4.87 1.02 8.35
C SER A 72 4.30 -0.39 8.19
N PHE A 73 4.98 -1.20 7.40
CA PHE A 73 4.59 -2.56 7.05
C PHE A 73 5.54 -3.57 7.70
N HIS A 74 5.00 -4.57 8.40
CA HIS A 74 5.75 -5.53 9.21
C HIS A 74 5.40 -6.96 8.82
N LYS A 75 6.41 -7.83 8.85
CA LYS A 75 6.30 -9.24 8.43
C LYS A 75 5.63 -9.31 7.05
N THR A 76 4.58 -10.12 6.88
CA THR A 76 3.83 -10.25 5.64
C THR A 76 2.40 -9.72 5.72
N ASP A 77 1.96 -9.28 6.91
CA ASP A 77 0.54 -9.17 7.25
C ASP A 77 0.20 -8.03 8.21
N THR A 78 1.16 -7.18 8.60
CA THR A 78 0.93 -6.21 9.68
C THR A 78 1.15 -4.78 9.22
N VAL A 79 0.18 -3.91 9.49
CA VAL A 79 0.29 -2.44 9.36
C VAL A 79 0.49 -1.85 10.74
N LYS A 80 1.41 -0.91 10.90
CA LYS A 80 1.62 -0.17 12.15
C LYS A 80 1.52 1.33 11.96
N LEU A 81 0.89 1.98 12.93
CA LEU A 81 0.75 3.42 13.07
C LEU A 81 1.54 3.87 14.30
N LEU A 82 2.41 4.87 14.13
CA LEU A 82 3.16 5.49 15.21
C LEU A 82 2.95 7.00 15.16
N GLN A 83 2.61 7.59 16.31
CA GLN A 83 2.34 9.03 16.50
C GLN A 83 1.13 9.60 15.73
N PHE A 84 0.30 8.75 15.12
CA PHE A 84 -1.02 9.18 14.67
C PHE A 84 -1.98 9.38 15.85
N PRO A 85 -2.84 10.41 15.84
CA PRO A 85 -3.86 10.58 16.87
C PRO A 85 -4.88 9.43 16.84
N HIS A 86 -5.60 9.25 17.95
CA HIS A 86 -6.45 8.09 18.16
C HIS A 86 -7.61 7.99 17.15
N ASP A 87 -8.13 9.12 16.68
CA ASP A 87 -9.17 9.20 15.66
C ASP A 87 -8.74 8.56 14.32
N ILE A 88 -7.49 8.79 13.88
CA ILE A 88 -6.92 8.13 12.69
C ILE A 88 -6.91 6.62 12.87
N TYR A 89 -6.51 6.13 14.04
CA TYR A 89 -6.53 4.70 14.35
C TYR A 89 -7.95 4.11 14.28
N VAL A 90 -8.95 4.80 14.85
CA VAL A 90 -10.35 4.32 14.81
C VAL A 90 -10.89 4.32 13.38
N ASN A 91 -10.58 5.36 12.61
CA ASN A 91 -11.21 5.61 11.31
C ASN A 91 -10.51 4.93 10.13
N ILE A 92 -9.27 4.43 10.29
CA ILE A 92 -8.54 3.75 9.20
C ILE A 92 -9.03 2.31 8.97
N GLN A 93 -9.62 1.67 9.98
CA GLN A 93 -10.05 0.27 9.90
C GLN A 93 -11.07 0.02 8.78
N PRO A 94 -12.12 0.85 8.58
CA PRO A 94 -13.00 0.75 7.42
C PRO A 94 -12.26 0.78 6.08
N ALA A 95 -11.25 1.64 5.92
CA ALA A 95 -10.44 1.70 4.69
C ALA A 95 -9.63 0.42 4.46
N ILE A 96 -9.10 -0.20 5.52
CA ILE A 96 -8.43 -1.50 5.45
C ILE A 96 -9.42 -2.59 5.01
N LEU A 97 -10.61 -2.63 5.60
CA LEU A 97 -11.60 -3.67 5.29
C LEU A 97 -12.14 -3.56 3.85
N ALA A 98 -12.34 -2.34 3.35
CA ALA A 98 -12.77 -2.11 1.97
C ALA A 98 -11.70 -2.52 0.93
N SER A 99 -10.42 -2.32 1.25
CA SER A 99 -9.31 -2.57 0.33
C SER A 99 -8.75 -3.99 0.39
N TRP A 100 -8.91 -4.67 1.53
CA TRP A 100 -8.40 -6.02 1.78
C TRP A 100 -9.52 -6.96 2.27
N PRO A 101 -10.24 -7.65 1.35
CA PRO A 101 -11.42 -8.45 1.68
C PRO A 101 -11.21 -9.58 2.68
N ALA A 102 -9.99 -10.11 2.80
CA ALA A 102 -9.67 -11.11 3.83
C ALA A 102 -9.80 -10.53 5.26
N GLY A 103 -9.67 -9.20 5.40
CA GLY A 103 -10.00 -8.46 6.61
C GLY A 103 -8.90 -8.44 7.68
N VAL A 104 -9.27 -7.93 8.85
CA VAL A 104 -8.40 -7.77 10.01
C VAL A 104 -8.47 -9.01 10.91
N GLN A 105 -7.31 -9.54 11.31
CA GLN A 105 -7.17 -10.60 12.29
C GLN A 105 -7.19 -10.05 13.73
N SER A 106 -6.44 -8.97 13.98
CA SER A 106 -6.44 -8.28 15.27
C SER A 106 -6.02 -6.82 15.12
N CYS A 107 -6.43 -5.97 16.06
CA CYS A 107 -6.00 -4.58 16.15
C CYS A 107 -5.75 -4.18 17.60
N GLY A 108 -4.97 -3.12 17.81
CA GLY A 108 -4.72 -2.58 19.15
C GLY A 108 -3.31 -2.00 19.31
N PRO A 109 -2.95 -1.60 20.54
CA PRO A 109 -1.61 -1.11 20.81
C PRO A 109 -0.55 -2.21 20.65
N PHE A 110 0.64 -1.88 20.15
CA PHE A 110 1.73 -2.85 19.98
C PHE A 110 2.94 -2.62 20.90
N THR A 111 2.99 -1.48 21.58
CA THR A 111 4.01 -1.16 22.59
C THR A 111 3.36 -0.30 23.68
N LYS A 112 4.10 -0.08 24.77
CA LYS A 112 3.70 0.81 25.87
C LYS A 112 3.82 2.30 25.50
N THR A 113 4.49 2.62 24.39
CA THR A 113 4.60 3.99 23.89
C THR A 113 3.21 4.51 23.49
N PRO A 114 2.81 5.72 23.91
CA PRO A 114 1.55 6.33 23.46
C PRO A 114 1.46 6.42 21.93
N ASN A 115 0.23 6.41 21.39
CA ASN A 115 -0.05 6.54 19.95
C ASN A 115 0.67 5.51 19.08
N SER A 116 0.72 4.26 19.52
CA SER A 116 1.36 3.15 18.82
C SER A 116 0.40 2.00 18.57
N TYR A 117 -0.19 1.95 17.38
CA TYR A 117 -1.24 0.99 17.03
C TYR A 117 -0.83 0.07 15.90
N GLN A 118 -1.39 -1.14 15.88
CA GLN A 118 -1.17 -2.09 14.80
C GLN A 118 -2.48 -2.74 14.35
N PHE A 119 -2.50 -3.14 13.08
CA PHE A 119 -3.49 -4.00 12.47
C PHE A 119 -2.78 -5.21 11.91
N LYS A 120 -3.08 -6.40 12.46
CA LYS A 120 -2.69 -7.66 11.85
C LYS A 120 -3.81 -8.10 10.92
N LEU A 121 -3.48 -8.38 9.67
CA LEU A 121 -4.40 -8.71 8.60
C LEU A 121 -4.46 -10.22 8.39
N LYS A 122 -5.59 -10.73 7.89
CA LYS A 122 -5.65 -12.13 7.44
C LYS A 122 -4.92 -12.26 6.10
N GLY A 123 -4.21 -13.36 5.90
CA GLY A 123 -3.43 -13.59 4.67
C GLY A 123 -2.07 -12.89 4.68
N LYS A 124 -1.52 -12.60 3.49
CA LYS A 124 -0.14 -12.09 3.33
C LYS A 124 -0.05 -10.92 2.33
N PRO A 125 -0.75 -9.79 2.55
CA PRO A 125 -0.74 -8.64 1.62
C PRO A 125 0.65 -8.06 1.36
N PHE A 126 1.59 -8.22 2.29
CA PHE A 126 2.97 -7.73 2.18
C PHE A 126 3.97 -8.86 1.91
N GLY A 127 3.47 -10.03 1.50
CA GLY A 127 4.28 -11.20 1.20
C GLY A 127 4.96 -11.15 -0.16
N TRP A 128 5.77 -12.18 -0.39
CA TRP A 128 6.44 -12.47 -1.66
C TRP A 128 5.51 -13.15 -2.68
N MET A 129 4.50 -13.91 -2.22
CA MET A 129 3.80 -14.90 -3.05
C MET A 129 2.58 -14.36 -3.80
N ASN A 130 2.43 -14.87 -5.03
CA ASN A 130 1.28 -14.81 -5.94
C ASN A 130 0.80 -13.42 -6.40
N ASP A 131 0.07 -13.43 -7.52
CA ASP A 131 -0.34 -12.23 -8.24
C ASP A 131 -1.52 -11.53 -7.55
N HIS A 132 -2.42 -12.32 -6.95
CA HIS A 132 -3.61 -11.82 -6.28
C HIS A 132 -3.26 -10.99 -5.03
N ASP A 133 -2.35 -11.52 -4.20
CA ASP A 133 -1.90 -10.83 -2.99
C ASP A 133 -1.05 -9.61 -3.34
N SER A 134 -0.28 -9.66 -4.45
CA SER A 134 0.47 -8.49 -4.95
C SER A 134 -0.46 -7.33 -5.29
N VAL A 135 -1.54 -7.61 -6.04
CA VAL A 135 -2.53 -6.60 -6.44
C VAL A 135 -3.33 -6.11 -5.23
N GLY A 136 -3.79 -7.01 -4.36
CA GLY A 136 -4.56 -6.62 -3.17
C GLY A 136 -3.71 -5.85 -2.15
N GLY A 137 -2.42 -6.20 -2.00
CA GLY A 137 -1.48 -5.46 -1.16
C GLY A 137 -1.20 -4.05 -1.69
N ALA A 138 -0.98 -3.91 -3.00
CA ALA A 138 -0.83 -2.60 -3.63
C ALA A 138 -2.11 -1.74 -3.51
N ARG A 139 -3.30 -2.34 -3.68
CA ARG A 139 -4.59 -1.67 -3.44
C ARG A 139 -4.73 -1.19 -2.00
N LEU A 140 -4.42 -2.04 -1.04
CA LEU A 140 -4.44 -1.69 0.39
C LEU A 140 -3.54 -0.49 0.67
N VAL A 141 -2.30 -0.49 0.18
CA VAL A 141 -1.38 0.65 0.39
C VAL A 141 -1.92 1.92 -0.27
N ARG A 142 -2.42 1.84 -1.50
CA ARG A 142 -3.04 2.98 -2.19
C ARG A 142 -4.18 3.58 -1.36
N ASP A 143 -5.08 2.74 -0.85
CA ASP A 143 -6.26 3.19 -0.11
C ASP A 143 -5.90 3.75 1.28
N LEU A 144 -4.83 3.24 1.90
CA LEU A 144 -4.25 3.84 3.11
C LEU A 144 -3.66 5.24 2.84
N LEU A 145 -2.96 5.43 1.72
CA LEU A 145 -2.45 6.74 1.30
C LEU A 145 -3.60 7.72 1.03
N ALA A 146 -4.64 7.26 0.32
CA ALA A 146 -5.84 8.04 0.04
C ALA A 146 -6.58 8.44 1.31
N PHE A 147 -6.76 7.50 2.24
CA PHE A 147 -7.37 7.76 3.54
C PHE A 147 -6.59 8.82 4.31
N LEU A 148 -5.28 8.66 4.50
CA LEU A 148 -4.45 9.60 5.26
C LEU A 148 -4.45 10.99 4.61
N TYR A 149 -4.37 11.06 3.28
CA TYR A 149 -4.50 12.30 2.54
C TYR A 149 -5.82 13.03 2.86
N HIS A 150 -6.96 12.33 2.81
CA HIS A 150 -8.27 12.90 3.16
C HIS A 150 -8.41 13.27 4.65
N GLN A 151 -7.65 12.62 5.53
CA GLN A 151 -7.53 12.99 6.95
C GLN A 151 -6.53 14.12 7.20
N ASN A 152 -6.14 14.85 6.16
CA ASN A 152 -5.16 15.94 6.20
C ASN A 152 -3.73 15.56 6.62
N TRP A 153 -3.35 14.30 6.42
CA TRP A 153 -1.98 13.83 6.57
C TRP A 153 -1.30 13.74 5.22
N GLU A 154 -0.28 14.56 5.01
CA GLU A 154 0.51 14.57 3.79
C GLU A 154 1.74 13.69 3.95
N ILE A 155 2.02 12.85 2.95
CA ILE A 155 3.26 12.09 2.93
C ILE A 155 4.44 13.04 2.74
N VAL A 156 5.47 12.87 3.56
CA VAL A 156 6.71 13.64 3.48
C VAL A 156 7.70 12.87 2.62
N MET A 157 7.92 11.60 2.97
CA MET A 157 8.76 10.70 2.19
C MET A 157 8.55 9.23 2.60
N PRO A 158 8.75 8.29 1.67
CA PRO A 158 9.13 6.91 1.97
C PRO A 158 10.56 6.86 2.51
N LEU A 159 10.82 5.99 3.49
CA LEU A 159 12.12 5.83 4.13
C LEU A 159 12.36 4.35 4.49
N SER A 160 13.47 3.78 4.04
CA SER A 160 13.95 2.51 4.57
C SER A 160 14.91 2.75 5.73
N CYS A 161 14.59 2.23 6.92
CA CYS A 161 15.44 2.34 8.10
C CYS A 161 16.13 1.01 8.46
N ALA A 162 16.08 0.01 7.58
CA ALA A 162 16.64 -1.31 7.84
C ALA A 162 17.46 -1.83 6.66
N ARG A 163 18.61 -2.46 6.98
CA ARG A 163 19.53 -3.04 5.98
C ARG A 163 19.12 -4.41 5.45
N ARG A 164 18.04 -5.00 5.98
CA ARG A 164 17.58 -6.33 5.56
C ARG A 164 16.92 -6.23 4.18
N LEU A 165 17.19 -7.18 3.28
CA LEU A 165 16.54 -7.23 1.96
C LEU A 165 15.02 -7.46 2.02
N SER A 166 14.56 -8.05 3.13
CA SER A 166 13.14 -8.20 3.46
C SER A 166 12.49 -6.96 4.10
N ALA A 167 13.29 -5.93 4.39
CA ALA A 167 12.79 -4.67 4.92
C ALA A 167 11.89 -3.95 3.91
N LYS A 168 10.86 -3.33 4.47
CA LYS A 168 9.92 -2.50 3.75
C LYS A 168 10.17 -1.05 4.12
N ASP A 169 9.67 -0.16 3.30
CA ASP A 169 9.71 1.25 3.62
C ASP A 169 8.74 1.56 4.77
N MET A 170 9.14 2.51 5.59
CA MET A 170 8.28 3.28 6.46
C MET A 170 7.86 4.55 5.72
N LEU A 171 6.65 5.00 5.94
CA LEU A 171 6.11 6.19 5.30
C LEU A 171 5.94 7.26 6.36
N VAL A 172 6.67 8.36 6.21
CA VAL A 172 6.63 9.50 7.12
C VAL A 172 5.57 10.47 6.65
N PHE A 173 4.70 10.90 7.56
CA PHE A 173 3.63 11.86 7.31
C PHE A 173 3.75 13.06 8.22
N ARG A 174 3.18 14.18 7.79
CA ARG A 174 2.95 15.37 8.61
C ARG A 174 1.47 15.78 8.54
N PRO A 175 0.88 16.28 9.63
CA PRO A 175 -0.44 16.88 9.56
C PRO A 175 -0.34 18.22 8.84
N ARG A 176 -1.31 18.54 7.99
CA ARG A 176 -1.41 19.89 7.42
C ARG A 176 -1.99 20.83 8.48
N PRO A 177 -1.50 22.08 8.59
CA PRO A 177 -2.10 23.06 9.48
C PRO A 177 -3.59 23.26 9.15
N PRO A 178 -4.47 23.44 10.16
CA PRO A 178 -5.90 23.67 9.95
C PRO A 178 -6.22 24.85 9.02
N SER A 179 -5.33 25.85 8.97
CA SER A 179 -5.46 27.03 8.12
C SER A 179 -5.34 26.74 6.62
N ALA A 180 -4.81 25.58 6.22
CA ALA A 180 -4.61 25.23 4.83
C ALA A 180 -5.87 24.67 4.14
N GLY A 181 -7.00 24.58 4.86
CA GLY A 181 -8.27 24.12 4.32
C GLY A 181 -8.34 22.62 4.04
N LEU A 182 -9.48 22.20 3.48
CA LEU A 182 -9.72 20.81 3.10
C LEU A 182 -8.83 20.40 1.92
N MET A 183 -8.38 19.14 1.93
CA MET A 183 -7.69 18.59 0.77
C MET A 183 -8.60 18.58 -0.46
N PRO A 184 -8.08 18.96 -1.64
CA PRO A 184 -8.81 18.74 -2.88
C PRO A 184 -8.96 17.24 -3.12
N LEU A 185 -10.13 16.84 -3.62
CA LEU A 185 -10.46 15.45 -3.88
C LEU A 185 -9.55 14.87 -4.99
N ARG A 186 -9.01 13.68 -4.74
CA ARG A 186 -8.09 13.01 -5.68
C ARG A 186 -8.58 11.62 -6.06
N GLU A 187 -8.27 11.26 -7.31
CA GLU A 187 -8.30 9.90 -7.82
C GLU A 187 -6.93 9.27 -7.59
N TRP A 188 -6.89 7.95 -7.37
CA TRP A 188 -5.67 7.22 -7.02
C TRP A 188 -5.39 6.06 -7.97
N LEU A 189 -4.10 5.86 -8.26
CA LEU A 189 -3.61 4.83 -9.15
C LEU A 189 -2.36 4.19 -8.56
N ALA A 190 -2.28 2.87 -8.60
CA ALA A 190 -1.04 2.16 -8.31
C ALA A 190 -0.52 1.45 -9.56
N VAL A 191 0.78 1.59 -9.81
CA VAL A 191 1.54 0.87 -10.82
C VAL A 191 2.48 -0.09 -10.09
N CYS A 192 2.20 -1.40 -10.18
CA CYS A 192 2.86 -2.42 -9.39
C CYS A 192 3.63 -3.40 -10.28
N PRO A 193 4.96 -3.29 -10.37
CA PRO A 193 5.81 -4.33 -10.92
C PRO A 193 5.70 -5.60 -10.08
N SER A 194 5.63 -6.76 -10.72
CA SER A 194 5.58 -8.05 -10.03
C SER A 194 6.26 -9.15 -10.82
N ARG A 195 6.66 -10.19 -10.10
CA ARG A 195 7.45 -11.32 -10.61
C ARG A 195 8.66 -10.83 -11.41
N SER A 196 8.96 -11.48 -12.53
CA SER A 196 10.05 -11.10 -13.43
C SER A 196 9.63 -10.12 -14.53
N ASP A 197 8.35 -10.12 -14.86
CA ASP A 197 7.86 -9.69 -16.17
C ASP A 197 6.40 -9.21 -16.15
N LYS A 198 5.81 -9.01 -14.97
CA LYS A 198 4.43 -8.52 -14.87
C LYS A 198 4.38 -7.07 -14.40
N LEU A 199 3.46 -6.29 -14.94
CA LEU A 199 3.13 -4.95 -14.49
C LEU A 199 1.63 -4.84 -14.28
N TYR A 200 1.21 -4.35 -13.12
CA TYR A 200 -0.19 -4.11 -12.82
C TYR A 200 -0.51 -2.62 -12.81
N ILE A 201 -1.64 -2.25 -13.42
CA ILE A 201 -2.26 -0.93 -13.28
C ILE A 201 -3.53 -1.11 -12.46
N ILE A 202 -3.58 -0.47 -11.29
CA ILE A 202 -4.62 -0.66 -10.27
C ILE A 202 -5.25 0.70 -9.94
N GLY A 203 -6.33 1.03 -10.64
CA GLY A 203 -7.11 2.25 -10.41
C GLY A 203 -8.15 2.08 -9.31
N ASP A 204 -8.73 3.19 -8.86
CA ASP A 204 -9.82 3.18 -7.88
C ASP A 204 -10.90 2.16 -8.28
N ALA A 205 -11.16 1.22 -7.38
CA ALA A 205 -12.30 0.35 -7.49
C ALA A 205 -13.51 1.21 -7.10
N GLN A 206 -14.38 1.55 -8.05
CA GLN A 206 -15.70 2.07 -7.66
C GLN A 206 -16.36 1.01 -6.76
N PRO A 207 -16.84 1.36 -5.55
CA PRO A 207 -17.60 0.43 -4.75
C PRO A 207 -19.01 0.31 -5.33
N ASN A 208 -19.40 -0.94 -5.62
CA ASN A 208 -20.77 -1.51 -5.63
C ASN A 208 -21.06 -2.31 -6.91
N PHE A 209 -20.84 -3.62 -6.83
CA PHE A 209 -21.54 -4.60 -7.65
C PHE A 209 -22.22 -5.59 -6.70
N ASP A 210 -23.31 -5.13 -6.07
CA ASP A 210 -24.28 -6.03 -5.48
C ASP A 210 -25.44 -6.21 -6.47
N SER A 211 -25.50 -7.42 -7.03
CA SER A 211 -26.70 -8.17 -7.43
C SER A 211 -27.73 -7.58 -8.41
N ALA A 212 -27.86 -8.30 -9.53
CA ALA A 212 -29.14 -8.62 -10.18
C ALA A 212 -29.94 -7.49 -10.87
N THR A 213 -29.27 -6.55 -11.54
CA THR A 213 -29.91 -5.86 -12.67
C THR A 213 -29.02 -5.97 -13.91
N THR A 214 -29.36 -6.95 -14.73
CA THR A 214 -28.93 -7.07 -16.12
C THR A 214 -29.23 -5.75 -16.85
N SER A 215 -28.27 -5.27 -17.63
CA SER A 215 -28.25 -4.09 -18.51
C SER A 215 -27.69 -2.78 -17.91
N ALA A 216 -26.35 -2.65 -17.90
CA ALA A 216 -25.64 -1.37 -18.03
C ALA A 216 -24.12 -1.61 -18.22
N VAL A 217 -23.59 -1.20 -19.36
CA VAL A 217 -22.15 -1.02 -19.62
C VAL A 217 -21.79 0.40 -19.15
N GLU A 218 -21.72 0.67 -17.84
CA GLU A 218 -21.53 2.04 -17.32
C GLU A 218 -20.93 1.96 -15.90
N HIS A 219 -19.80 2.54 -15.50
CA HIS A 219 -18.77 3.37 -16.10
C HIS A 219 -17.44 3.03 -15.39
N THR A 220 -16.51 2.35 -16.04
CA THR A 220 -15.09 2.68 -15.75
C THR A 220 -14.92 4.13 -16.18
N PRO A 221 -14.44 5.05 -15.32
CA PRO A 221 -14.23 6.43 -15.73
C PRO A 221 -13.46 6.46 -17.05
N ASP A 222 -14.00 7.10 -18.08
CA ASP A 222 -13.49 7.03 -19.47
C ASP A 222 -11.95 7.20 -19.53
N HIS A 223 -11.40 8.03 -18.63
CA HIS A 223 -9.98 8.29 -18.53
C HIS A 223 -9.10 7.07 -18.20
N ILE A 224 -9.55 6.10 -17.39
CA ILE A 224 -8.78 4.87 -17.11
C ILE A 224 -8.76 3.97 -18.36
N VAL A 225 -9.87 3.92 -19.10
CA VAL A 225 -9.92 3.20 -20.38
C VAL A 225 -8.93 3.82 -21.37
N TRP A 226 -8.96 5.14 -21.56
CA TRP A 226 -8.02 5.84 -22.43
C TRP A 226 -6.56 5.69 -22.00
N LEU A 227 -6.29 5.80 -20.69
CA LEU A 227 -4.95 5.59 -20.13
C LEU A 227 -4.45 4.19 -20.47
N THR A 228 -5.27 3.17 -20.26
CA THR A 228 -4.87 1.78 -20.44
C THR A 228 -4.73 1.37 -21.90
N MET A 229 -5.55 1.94 -22.80
CA MET A 229 -5.35 1.83 -24.24
C MET A 229 -4.03 2.47 -24.67
N SER A 230 -3.76 3.70 -24.24
CA SER A 230 -2.50 4.41 -24.54
C SER A 230 -1.29 3.66 -23.99
N PHE A 231 -1.41 3.09 -22.79
CA PHE A 231 -0.37 2.26 -22.19
C PHE A 231 -0.09 0.98 -22.97
N THR A 232 -1.14 0.35 -23.47
CA THR A 232 -1.04 -0.84 -24.31
C THR A 232 -0.31 -0.53 -25.61
N GLU A 233 -0.66 0.56 -26.29
CA GLU A 233 0.00 0.97 -27.53
C GLU A 233 1.47 1.35 -27.30
N MET A 234 1.78 2.13 -26.25
CA MET A 234 3.16 2.43 -25.88
C MET A 234 4.00 1.16 -25.69
N LEU A 235 3.48 0.15 -24.99
CA LEU A 235 4.20 -1.11 -24.79
C LEU A 235 4.37 -1.92 -26.10
N LYS A 236 3.45 -1.81 -27.06
CA LYS A 236 3.59 -2.42 -28.39
C LYS A 236 4.65 -1.72 -29.21
N GLU A 237 4.64 -0.39 -29.26
CA GLU A 237 5.61 0.43 -29.99
C GLU A 237 7.05 0.18 -29.51
N MET A 238 7.23 -0.05 -28.21
CA MET A 238 8.53 -0.38 -27.62
C MET A 238 8.95 -1.85 -27.80
N ASP A 239 8.12 -2.67 -28.45
CA ASP A 239 8.28 -4.13 -28.54
C ASP A 239 8.50 -4.77 -27.15
N LEU A 240 7.64 -4.43 -26.20
CA LEU A 240 7.68 -4.92 -24.82
C LEU A 240 6.46 -5.75 -24.44
N LEU A 241 5.31 -5.55 -25.10
CA LEU A 241 4.09 -6.28 -24.76
C LEU A 241 4.15 -7.75 -25.22
N GLN A 242 3.93 -8.68 -24.29
CA GLN A 242 3.67 -10.09 -24.61
C GLN A 242 2.17 -10.42 -24.52
N LYS A 243 1.49 -9.98 -23.47
CA LYS A 243 0.05 -10.18 -23.27
C LYS A 243 -0.50 -9.07 -22.38
N SER A 244 -1.73 -8.64 -22.62
CA SER A 244 -2.52 -7.82 -21.69
C SER A 244 -3.79 -8.56 -21.28
N GLU A 245 -4.20 -8.42 -20.02
CA GLU A 245 -5.41 -9.01 -19.48
C GLU A 245 -6.10 -8.03 -18.53
N THR A 246 -7.32 -7.63 -18.86
CA THR A 246 -8.15 -6.77 -18.02
C THR A 246 -8.95 -7.63 -17.04
N LYS A 247 -8.85 -7.31 -15.76
CA LYS A 247 -9.68 -7.86 -14.69
C LYS A 247 -10.47 -6.73 -14.04
N TYR A 248 -11.50 -7.08 -13.29
CA TYR A 248 -12.53 -6.15 -12.79
C TYR A 248 -11.98 -4.77 -12.34
N ASN A 249 -10.93 -4.73 -11.51
CA ASN A 249 -10.36 -3.47 -10.99
C ASN A 249 -8.85 -3.29 -11.26
N TRP A 250 -8.28 -4.05 -12.20
CA TRP A 250 -6.87 -3.90 -12.54
C TRP A 250 -6.55 -4.50 -13.90
N ILE A 251 -5.50 -4.02 -14.54
CA ILE A 251 -4.97 -4.58 -15.78
C ILE A 251 -3.62 -5.19 -15.50
N GLU A 252 -3.43 -6.42 -15.99
CA GLU A 252 -2.15 -7.11 -16.00
C GLU A 252 -1.51 -6.99 -17.39
N TYR A 253 -0.27 -6.52 -17.42
CA TYR A 253 0.60 -6.60 -18.59
C TYR A 253 1.70 -7.61 -18.32
N LYS A 254 1.78 -8.64 -19.18
CA LYS A 254 2.95 -9.52 -19.29
C LYS A 254 3.90 -8.90 -20.31
N LEU A 255 5.12 -8.64 -19.87
CA LEU A 255 6.18 -8.02 -20.65
C LEU A 255 7.12 -9.08 -21.23
N LYS A 256 7.70 -8.80 -22.39
CA LYS A 256 8.76 -9.63 -22.98
C LYS A 256 10.01 -9.56 -22.11
N GLY A 257 10.66 -10.71 -21.91
CA GLY A 257 11.90 -10.81 -21.14
C GLY A 257 11.69 -10.75 -19.63
N ARG A 258 12.62 -10.10 -18.92
CA ARG A 258 12.62 -9.98 -17.45
C ARG A 258 13.00 -8.55 -16.99
N PRO A 259 12.17 -7.53 -17.30
CA PRO A 259 12.51 -6.12 -17.09
C PRO A 259 12.83 -5.77 -15.63
N TRP A 260 12.31 -6.53 -14.66
CA TRP A 260 12.55 -6.28 -13.23
C TRP A 260 13.86 -6.88 -12.71
N PHE A 261 14.62 -7.56 -13.57
CA PHE A 261 15.94 -8.09 -13.25
C PHE A 261 17.01 -7.19 -13.86
N TYR A 262 17.92 -6.72 -13.01
CA TYR A 262 18.97 -5.77 -13.41
C TYR A 262 20.08 -6.47 -14.21
N GLY A 263 20.40 -5.93 -15.38
CA GLY A 263 21.61 -6.27 -16.14
C GLY A 263 21.60 -5.74 -17.58
N GLY A 264 22.74 -5.19 -18.01
CA GLY A 264 23.02 -4.84 -19.41
C GLY A 264 21.98 -3.94 -20.10
N GLU A 265 21.76 -4.19 -21.38
CA GLU A 265 20.85 -3.43 -22.26
C GLU A 265 19.38 -3.50 -21.81
N ALA A 266 18.94 -4.62 -21.23
CA ALA A 266 17.58 -4.78 -20.72
C ALA A 266 17.24 -3.76 -19.61
N ALA A 267 18.24 -3.37 -18.82
CA ALA A 267 18.07 -2.35 -17.79
C ALA A 267 17.89 -0.94 -18.40
N VAL A 268 18.51 -0.65 -19.56
CA VAL A 268 18.30 0.62 -20.27
C VAL A 268 16.89 0.65 -20.87
N LYS A 269 16.47 -0.44 -21.54
CA LYS A 269 15.12 -0.55 -22.11
C LYS A 269 14.03 -0.39 -21.05
N THR A 270 14.22 -0.97 -19.86
CA THR A 270 13.30 -0.83 -18.73
C THR A 270 13.22 0.61 -18.22
N ARG A 271 14.36 1.31 -18.12
CA ARG A 271 14.36 2.74 -17.72
C ARG A 271 13.66 3.61 -18.73
N LEU A 272 13.88 3.39 -20.03
CA LEU A 272 13.15 4.10 -21.09
C LEU A 272 11.64 3.84 -21.02
N MET A 273 11.23 2.60 -20.77
CA MET A 273 9.81 2.26 -20.59
C MET A 273 9.21 3.01 -19.40
N LEU A 274 9.92 3.08 -18.27
CA LEU A 274 9.46 3.85 -17.11
C LEU A 274 9.33 5.33 -17.46
N LEU A 275 10.33 5.94 -18.12
CA LEU A 275 10.25 7.35 -18.52
C LEU A 275 9.03 7.63 -19.41
N ARG A 276 8.79 6.81 -20.44
CA ARG A 276 7.60 6.93 -21.30
C ARG A 276 6.29 6.76 -20.54
N MET A 277 6.26 5.85 -19.57
CA MET A 277 5.11 5.70 -18.68
C MET A 277 4.86 6.96 -17.84
N PHE A 278 5.90 7.58 -17.27
CA PHE A 278 5.75 8.81 -16.48
C PHE A 278 5.25 9.96 -17.35
N GLU A 279 5.83 10.15 -18.55
CA GLU A 279 5.37 11.14 -19.54
C GLU A 279 3.88 10.95 -19.89
N MET A 280 3.48 9.71 -20.15
CA MET A 280 2.10 9.37 -20.43
C MET A 280 1.17 9.65 -19.25
N LEU A 281 1.51 9.17 -18.05
CA LEU A 281 0.70 9.41 -16.85
C LEU A 281 0.50 10.91 -16.62
N GLU A 282 1.56 11.72 -16.78
CA GLU A 282 1.50 13.18 -16.67
C GLU A 282 0.56 13.80 -17.72
N SER A 283 0.59 13.34 -18.98
CA SER A 283 -0.36 13.80 -20.02
C SER A 283 -1.84 13.51 -19.70
N PHE A 284 -2.11 12.52 -18.84
CA PHE A 284 -3.45 12.20 -18.32
C PHE A 284 -3.79 12.94 -17.02
N GLY A 285 -2.88 13.81 -16.55
CA GLY A 285 -3.00 14.60 -15.32
C GLY A 285 -2.57 13.85 -14.06
N TRP A 286 -1.98 12.67 -14.17
CA TRP A 286 -1.48 11.93 -13.02
C TRP A 286 -0.13 12.48 -12.56
N THR A 287 0.02 12.67 -11.26
CA THR A 287 1.28 13.07 -10.65
C THR A 287 1.77 11.96 -9.72
N SER A 288 3.08 11.69 -9.73
CA SER A 288 3.69 10.75 -8.79
C SER A 288 3.47 11.24 -7.35
N TYR A 289 2.93 10.36 -6.51
CA TYR A 289 2.69 10.64 -5.09
C TYR A 289 3.76 9.98 -4.21
N ALA A 290 4.08 8.72 -4.47
CA ALA A 290 5.10 7.98 -3.74
C ALA A 290 5.61 6.76 -4.51
N SER A 291 6.83 6.33 -4.23
CA SER A 291 7.36 4.99 -4.56
C SER A 291 7.55 4.23 -3.27
N VAL A 292 6.94 3.05 -3.12
CA VAL A 292 6.93 2.33 -1.83
C VAL A 292 7.29 0.86 -2.00
N GLN A 293 8.35 0.46 -1.30
CA GLN A 293 8.70 -0.91 -1.04
C GLN A 293 7.85 -1.49 0.10
N HIS A 294 6.60 -1.88 -0.19
CA HIS A 294 5.70 -2.44 0.81
C HIS A 294 5.71 -3.99 0.87
N ARG A 295 6.46 -4.66 0.00
CA ARG A 295 6.48 -6.13 -0.11
C ARG A 295 7.76 -6.72 0.44
N THR A 296 7.64 -7.91 1.02
CA THR A 296 8.79 -8.68 1.51
C THR A 296 9.55 -9.25 0.32
N GLY A 297 10.83 -8.90 0.21
CA GLY A 297 11.80 -9.66 -0.58
C GLY A 297 11.98 -11.09 -0.07
N ASN A 298 12.74 -11.91 -0.80
CA ASN A 298 13.40 -13.07 -0.18
C ASN A 298 14.80 -12.64 0.30
N ASP A 299 15.58 -13.58 0.83
CA ASP A 299 16.90 -13.27 1.38
C ASP A 299 17.93 -12.79 0.34
N ASP A 300 17.64 -12.96 -0.96
CA ASP A 300 18.56 -12.60 -2.06
C ASP A 300 18.04 -11.47 -2.96
N LYS A 301 16.74 -11.17 -2.90
CA LYS A 301 16.07 -10.27 -3.85
C LYS A 301 15.11 -9.35 -3.14
N ARG A 302 15.40 -8.06 -3.24
CA ARG A 302 14.46 -6.99 -2.92
C ARG A 302 13.36 -6.97 -3.98
N MET A 303 12.10 -6.79 -3.58
CA MET A 303 11.02 -6.53 -4.54
C MET A 303 11.24 -5.16 -5.19
N VAL A 304 10.66 -4.92 -6.36
CA VAL A 304 10.62 -3.58 -6.95
C VAL A 304 9.54 -2.77 -6.24
N ASP A 305 9.79 -1.48 -6.05
CA ASP A 305 8.82 -0.57 -5.48
C ASP A 305 7.52 -0.54 -6.30
N THR A 306 6.40 -0.34 -5.60
CA THR A 306 5.14 0.03 -6.24
C THR A 306 5.03 1.55 -6.29
N MET A 307 4.69 2.08 -7.46
CA MET A 307 4.54 3.52 -7.67
C MET A 307 3.07 3.89 -7.50
N PHE A 308 2.81 4.94 -6.72
CA PHE A 308 1.49 5.47 -6.45
C PHE A 308 1.38 6.85 -7.08
N PHE A 309 0.27 7.08 -7.77
CA PHE A 309 -0.04 8.32 -8.46
C PHE A 309 -1.37 8.85 -7.97
N SER A 310 -1.53 10.16 -8.06
CA SER A 310 -2.79 10.83 -7.76
C SER A 310 -3.09 11.90 -8.80
N ARG A 311 -4.38 12.16 -9.03
CA ARG A 311 -4.86 13.22 -9.91
C ARG A 311 -6.00 13.97 -9.24
N LEU A 312 -6.14 15.27 -9.51
CA LEU A 312 -7.29 16.03 -9.05
C LEU A 312 -8.58 15.52 -9.71
N LYS A 313 -9.61 15.23 -8.92
CA LYS A 313 -10.91 14.81 -9.48
C LYS A 313 -11.53 15.97 -10.26
N GLY A 314 -12.04 15.68 -11.45
CA GLY A 314 -12.61 16.70 -12.35
C GLY A 314 -11.58 17.42 -13.23
N HIS A 315 -10.32 17.01 -13.19
CA HIS A 315 -9.34 17.46 -14.19
C HIS A 315 -9.77 16.95 -15.56
N ALA A 316 -10.10 17.85 -16.48
CA ALA A 316 -10.41 17.49 -17.86
C ALA A 316 -9.21 16.73 -18.45
N VAL A 317 -9.47 15.57 -19.05
CA VAL A 317 -8.46 14.90 -19.87
C VAL A 317 -8.24 15.82 -21.05
N GLN A 318 -7.09 16.48 -21.12
CA GLN A 318 -6.67 17.06 -22.38
C GLN A 318 -6.48 15.88 -23.32
N ASN A 319 -7.20 15.83 -24.44
CA ASN A 319 -6.92 14.83 -25.47
C ASN A 319 -5.42 14.89 -25.74
N PRO A 320 -4.66 13.80 -25.49
CA PRO A 320 -3.23 13.84 -25.74
C PRO A 320 -3.06 14.08 -27.23
N THR A 321 -2.66 15.29 -27.58
CA THR A 321 -2.11 15.53 -28.91
C THR A 321 -0.82 14.73 -28.91
N PRO A 322 -0.60 13.80 -29.85
CA PRO A 322 0.60 12.97 -29.85
C PRO A 322 1.80 13.91 -29.83
N ALA A 323 2.48 13.98 -28.69
CA ALA A 323 3.65 14.80 -28.55
C ALA A 323 4.69 14.22 -29.52
N THR A 324 4.93 14.92 -30.63
CA THR A 324 6.01 14.57 -31.52
C THR A 324 7.27 14.57 -30.66
N PRO A 325 7.98 13.44 -30.54
CA PRO A 325 9.18 13.39 -29.72
C PRO A 325 10.14 14.46 -30.26
N ARG A 326 10.43 15.48 -29.44
CA ARG A 326 11.51 16.42 -29.71
C ARG A 326 12.82 15.67 -29.49
N ILE A 327 13.20 14.88 -30.49
CA ILE A 327 14.60 14.50 -30.66
C ILE A 327 15.30 15.80 -31.01
N PRO A 328 16.25 16.31 -30.19
CA PRO A 328 17.10 17.41 -30.62
C PRO A 328 17.76 16.94 -31.91
N SER A 329 17.48 17.62 -33.02
CA SER A 329 18.23 17.40 -34.26
C SER A 329 19.71 17.53 -33.91
N PRO A 330 20.58 16.55 -34.21
CA PRO A 330 21.99 16.75 -34.02
C PRO A 330 22.36 17.97 -34.85
N SER A 331 22.82 19.03 -34.19
CA SER A 331 23.43 20.15 -34.88
C SER A 331 24.59 19.57 -35.68
N ALA A 332 24.48 19.63 -37.01
CA ALA A 332 25.58 19.34 -37.90
C ALA A 332 26.63 20.43 -37.67
N ASN A 333 27.47 20.24 -36.66
CA ASN A 333 28.82 20.79 -36.50
C ASN A 333 29.37 20.32 -35.15
N GLU A 334 30.65 19.93 -35.18
CA GLU A 334 31.50 19.51 -34.04
C GLU A 334 31.48 18.02 -33.69
N LEU A 335 32.08 17.21 -34.57
CA LEU A 335 32.87 16.05 -34.15
C LEU A 335 34.29 16.55 -33.79
N PRO A 336 34.76 16.42 -32.53
CA PRO A 336 36.17 16.59 -32.25
C PRO A 336 36.95 15.37 -32.77
N SER A 337 37.99 15.65 -33.55
CA SER A 337 38.94 14.64 -34.02
C SER A 337 39.67 14.01 -32.83
N TYR A 338 39.41 12.74 -32.56
CA TYR A 338 40.31 11.95 -31.71
C TYR A 338 41.53 11.55 -32.53
N SER A 339 42.61 12.30 -32.38
CA SER A 339 43.95 11.86 -32.76
C SER A 339 44.45 10.85 -31.72
N SER A 340 44.92 9.71 -32.22
CA SER A 340 45.53 8.60 -31.50
C SER A 340 46.66 9.02 -30.55
N ILE A 341 46.62 8.51 -29.32
CA ILE A 341 47.79 8.15 -28.49
C ILE A 341 47.45 6.82 -27.81
#